data_AF-A0A3M1ZQY6-F1
#
_entry.id   AF-A0A3M1ZQY6-F1
#
_cell.length_a   1.000
_cell.length_b   1.000
_cell.length_c   1.000
_cell.angle_alpha   90.00
_cell.angle_beta   90.00
_cell.angle_gamma   90.00
#
_symmetry.space_group_name_H-M   'P 1'
#
loop_
_entity.id
_entity.type
_entity.pdbx_description
1 polymer ?
#
loop_
_entity_poly.entity_id
_entity_poly.type
_entity_poly.pdbx_seq_one_letter_code
_entity_poly.pdbx_strand_id
1 'polypeptide(L)'
;PIRMKKSGDAEEVETVNQASALWTRPKSELDDEDYINFYRHIGHDFADPLAWMHQKLEGKFEYTLLFYLPREAPFDLWHADARHGVKLYVRRVFIMDADEKILPRWLRFLRGVMDSSDLPLNVSREMLQESPAMQAMKKGATKRVLSWLESLAKDKPEDYATFWKVFGNCLKEGVIEDFAHREAIAKLLRFSSTRSDEQTVSLNNYVQRMKEGQKAIYYITAETLAAAKNSPHLEIFKARGVEVLLLHDRIDEWLVGSLTEFDGKPLQSVAKGEIDLSDIEGDDQQQEEQARKDVEKSAEQAVKRLKQVLGERVKDVRPTHRLTESPACLVSDAYDISNNMERILKQLGQEAPEHKPILEINPGHPLVKRLAHMRDKDRINALALIIFDQAVLAEGALPEDPAGFVRRVNALLAKERA
;
A
#
# COMPACT_ATOMS: atom_id res chain seq x y z
N PRO A 1 -16.27 -37.65 -24.67
CA PRO A 1 -16.26 -38.47 -23.43
C PRO A 1 -15.53 -39.79 -23.66
N ILE A 2 -14.43 -40.01 -22.94
CA ILE A 2 -13.77 -41.32 -22.87
C ILE A 2 -14.53 -42.14 -21.82
N ARG A 3 -15.00 -43.31 -22.24
CA ARG A 3 -15.77 -44.24 -21.43
C ARG A 3 -14.91 -45.46 -21.14
N MET A 4 -14.71 -45.80 -19.87
CA MET A 4 -14.01 -47.03 -19.47
C MET A 4 -14.94 -47.92 -18.66
N LYS A 5 -14.70 -49.22 -18.71
CA LYS A 5 -15.44 -50.19 -17.90
C LYS A 5 -14.94 -50.13 -16.45
N LYS A 6 -15.88 -50.11 -15.51
CA LYS A 6 -15.59 -50.14 -14.07
C LYS A 6 -14.93 -51.47 -13.71
N SER A 7 -13.88 -51.48 -12.89
CA SER A 7 -13.20 -52.73 -12.53
C SER A 7 -14.09 -53.57 -11.62
N GLY A 8 -14.75 -54.58 -12.16
CA GLY A 8 -15.55 -55.54 -11.40
C GLY A 8 -16.92 -55.87 -11.98
N ASP A 9 -17.48 -55.01 -12.84
CA ASP A 9 -18.78 -55.24 -13.49
C ASP A 9 -18.70 -54.88 -14.99
N ALA A 10 -18.98 -55.86 -15.85
CA ALA A 10 -18.77 -55.76 -17.29
C ALA A 10 -19.81 -54.90 -18.03
N GLU A 11 -20.90 -54.50 -17.35
CA GLU A 11 -22.02 -53.73 -17.91
C GLU A 11 -22.08 -52.25 -17.44
N GLU A 12 -21.39 -51.88 -16.35
CA GLU A 12 -21.30 -50.48 -15.93
C GLU A 12 -20.14 -49.74 -16.60
N VAL A 13 -20.48 -48.75 -17.42
CA VAL A 13 -19.53 -47.87 -18.08
C VAL A 13 -19.38 -46.59 -17.27
N GLU A 14 -18.20 -46.37 -16.70
CA GLU A 14 -17.85 -45.16 -15.96
C GLU A 14 -17.26 -44.11 -16.93
N THR A 15 -17.73 -42.87 -16.80
CA THR A 15 -17.17 -41.75 -17.58
C THR A 15 -15.97 -41.18 -16.81
N VAL A 16 -14.77 -41.58 -17.20
CA VAL A 16 -13.51 -41.20 -16.52
C VAL A 16 -13.18 -39.70 -16.68
N ASN A 17 -13.79 -39.01 -17.66
CA ASN A 17 -13.57 -37.58 -17.92
C ASN A 17 -14.71 -36.66 -17.41
N GLN A 18 -15.27 -36.93 -16.24
CA GLN A 18 -16.29 -36.04 -15.64
C GLN A 18 -15.83 -34.58 -15.38
N ALA A 19 -14.54 -34.25 -15.56
CA ALA A 19 -14.09 -32.89 -15.84
C ALA A 19 -14.54 -32.43 -17.25
N SER A 20 -15.84 -32.42 -17.48
CA SER A 20 -16.46 -31.69 -18.59
C SER A 20 -16.02 -30.24 -18.51
N ALA A 21 -15.71 -29.61 -19.64
CA ALA A 21 -15.31 -28.21 -19.71
C ALA A 21 -16.41 -27.32 -19.11
N LEU A 22 -16.38 -27.11 -17.79
CA LEU A 22 -17.46 -26.49 -17.02
C LEU A 22 -17.78 -25.10 -17.56
N TRP A 23 -16.74 -24.36 -17.95
CA TRP A 23 -16.83 -23.04 -18.58
C TRP A 23 -17.59 -23.03 -19.92
N THR A 24 -17.89 -24.19 -20.51
CA THR A 24 -18.68 -24.27 -21.76
C THR A 24 -20.17 -24.46 -21.50
N ARG A 25 -20.57 -24.83 -20.28
CA ARG A 25 -21.97 -25.03 -19.90
C ARG A 25 -22.65 -23.68 -19.63
N PRO A 26 -23.93 -23.50 -19.99
CA PRO A 26 -24.70 -22.33 -19.59
C PRO A 26 -24.73 -22.17 -18.08
N LYS A 27 -24.58 -20.92 -17.59
CA LYS A 27 -24.59 -20.64 -16.15
C LYS A 27 -25.87 -21.09 -15.44
N SER A 28 -27.00 -21.10 -16.14
CA SER A 28 -28.31 -21.53 -15.61
C SER A 28 -28.37 -23.03 -15.31
N GLU A 29 -27.43 -23.82 -15.82
CA GLU A 29 -27.34 -25.27 -15.61
C GLU A 29 -26.27 -25.64 -14.57
N LEU A 30 -25.60 -24.65 -13.98
CA LEU A 30 -24.52 -24.84 -13.02
C LEU A 30 -24.96 -24.32 -11.65
N ASP A 31 -24.72 -25.12 -10.61
CA ASP A 31 -24.86 -24.68 -9.23
C ASP A 31 -23.51 -24.26 -8.63
N ASP A 32 -23.53 -23.79 -7.38
CA ASP A 32 -22.32 -23.36 -6.68
C ASP A 32 -21.37 -24.54 -6.41
N GLU A 33 -21.90 -25.75 -6.18
CA GLU A 33 -21.09 -26.96 -5.94
C GLU A 33 -20.30 -27.37 -7.19
N ASP A 34 -20.87 -27.24 -8.38
CA ASP A 34 -20.19 -27.43 -9.66
C ASP A 34 -18.93 -26.54 -9.76
N TYR A 35 -19.06 -25.25 -9.42
CA TYR A 35 -17.92 -24.31 -9.43
C TYR A 35 -16.88 -24.65 -8.36
N ILE A 36 -17.31 -24.95 -7.14
CA ILE A 36 -16.42 -25.30 -6.03
C ILE A 36 -15.63 -26.59 -6.35
N ASN A 37 -16.31 -27.63 -6.83
CA ASN A 37 -15.68 -28.89 -7.20
C ASN A 37 -14.69 -28.71 -8.36
N PHE A 38 -15.04 -27.87 -9.33
CA PHE A 38 -14.13 -27.56 -10.42
C PHE A 38 -12.90 -26.78 -9.94
N TYR A 39 -13.06 -25.78 -9.05
CA TYR A 39 -11.92 -25.06 -8.44
C TYR A 39 -10.95 -26.02 -7.75
N ARG A 40 -11.46 -26.89 -6.88
CA ARG A 40 -10.64 -27.88 -6.16
C ARG A 40 -9.90 -28.81 -7.12
N HIS A 41 -10.56 -29.21 -8.23
CA HIS A 41 -9.94 -30.05 -9.25
C HIS A 41 -8.82 -29.34 -10.02
N ILE A 42 -9.00 -28.08 -10.44
CA ILE A 42 -8.01 -27.38 -11.27
C ILE A 42 -6.88 -26.73 -10.47
N GLY A 43 -7.16 -26.29 -9.25
CA GLY A 43 -6.26 -25.51 -8.40
C GLY A 43 -5.42 -26.36 -7.46
N HIS A 44 -5.74 -27.65 -7.30
CA HIS A 44 -5.18 -28.53 -6.27
C HIS A 44 -5.26 -27.91 -4.86
N ASP A 45 -6.28 -27.07 -4.65
CA ASP A 45 -6.59 -26.43 -3.38
C ASP A 45 -7.74 -27.20 -2.72
N PHE A 46 -7.60 -27.47 -1.42
CA PHE A 46 -8.62 -28.16 -0.64
C PHE A 46 -9.65 -27.20 -0.06
N ALA A 47 -9.33 -25.90 0.02
CA ALA A 47 -10.25 -24.87 0.46
C ALA A 47 -11.23 -24.48 -0.66
N ASP A 48 -12.37 -23.92 -0.27
CA ASP A 48 -13.32 -23.35 -1.22
C ASP A 48 -12.81 -22.00 -1.72
N PRO A 49 -13.10 -21.63 -2.99
CA PRO A 49 -12.76 -20.30 -3.46
C PRO A 49 -13.53 -19.25 -2.66
N LEU A 50 -12.95 -18.07 -2.56
CA LEU A 50 -13.60 -16.91 -1.95
C LEU A 50 -14.76 -16.43 -2.83
N ALA A 51 -14.51 -16.35 -4.13
CA ALA A 51 -15.48 -15.97 -5.14
C ALA A 51 -15.06 -16.49 -6.53
N TRP A 52 -16.00 -16.54 -7.47
CA TRP A 52 -15.72 -16.81 -8.87
C TRP A 52 -16.45 -15.87 -9.83
N MET A 53 -15.91 -15.77 -11.03
CA MET A 53 -16.51 -15.08 -12.18
C MET A 53 -16.49 -16.03 -13.37
N HIS A 54 -17.66 -16.34 -13.90
CA HIS A 54 -17.82 -17.01 -15.19
C HIS A 54 -18.37 -15.98 -16.18
N GLN A 55 -17.72 -15.73 -17.32
CA GLN A 55 -18.19 -14.79 -18.35
C GLN A 55 -17.80 -15.27 -19.74
N LYS A 56 -18.77 -15.25 -20.66
CA LYS A 56 -18.52 -15.41 -22.09
C LYS A 56 -18.44 -14.03 -22.73
N LEU A 57 -17.37 -13.75 -23.46
CA LEU A 57 -17.18 -12.51 -24.19
C LEU A 57 -17.32 -12.78 -25.68
N GLU A 58 -18.22 -12.03 -26.31
CA GLU A 58 -18.53 -12.11 -27.74
C GLU A 58 -18.20 -10.74 -28.37
N GLY A 59 -17.68 -10.74 -29.60
CA GLY A 59 -17.25 -9.51 -30.27
C GLY A 59 -16.16 -9.79 -31.30
N LYS A 60 -15.13 -8.92 -31.36
CA LYS A 60 -14.00 -9.10 -32.27
C LYS A 60 -13.20 -10.38 -32.01
N PHE A 61 -13.13 -10.79 -30.75
CA PHE A 61 -12.54 -12.05 -30.31
C PHE A 61 -13.51 -12.71 -29.33
N GLU A 62 -13.81 -13.98 -29.55
CA GLU A 62 -14.67 -14.80 -28.70
C GLU A 62 -13.82 -15.63 -27.73
N TYR A 63 -14.08 -15.44 -26.43
CA TYR A 63 -13.42 -16.20 -25.38
C TYR A 63 -14.28 -16.27 -24.12
N THR A 64 -14.04 -17.31 -23.33
CA THR A 64 -14.70 -17.52 -22.03
C THR A 64 -13.68 -17.38 -20.91
N LEU A 65 -14.09 -16.68 -19.85
CA LEU A 65 -13.35 -16.53 -18.60
C LEU A 65 -14.08 -17.30 -17.52
N LEU A 66 -13.39 -18.19 -16.83
CA LEU A 66 -13.82 -18.76 -15.57
C LEU A 66 -12.70 -18.57 -14.57
N PHE A 67 -12.79 -17.51 -13.76
CA PHE A 67 -11.77 -17.14 -12.79
C PHE A 67 -12.28 -17.29 -11.37
N TYR A 68 -11.34 -17.58 -10.47
CA TYR A 68 -11.54 -17.77 -9.05
C TYR A 68 -10.58 -16.87 -8.29
N LEU A 69 -11.08 -16.36 -7.15
CA LEU A 69 -10.26 -15.79 -6.08
C LEU A 69 -10.05 -16.88 -5.03
N PRO A 70 -8.81 -17.32 -4.78
CA PRO A 70 -8.51 -18.18 -3.64
C PRO A 70 -8.86 -17.47 -2.32
N ARG A 71 -9.15 -18.23 -1.25
CA ARG A 71 -9.27 -17.66 0.10
C ARG A 71 -7.92 -17.38 0.74
N GLU A 72 -6.90 -18.14 0.36
CA GLU A 72 -5.56 -18.05 0.91
C GLU A 72 -4.53 -17.78 -0.19
N ALA A 73 -3.42 -17.15 0.17
CA ALA A 73 -2.33 -16.93 -0.76
C ALA A 73 -1.67 -18.27 -1.09
N PRO A 74 -1.44 -18.58 -2.38
CA PRO A 74 -0.65 -19.74 -2.75
C PRO A 74 0.81 -19.53 -2.29
N PHE A 75 1.50 -20.61 -1.92
CA PHE A 75 2.85 -20.55 -1.35
C PHE A 75 3.88 -19.87 -2.27
N ASP A 76 3.65 -19.95 -3.58
CA ASP A 76 4.50 -19.41 -4.63
C ASP A 76 4.13 -18.00 -5.09
N LEU A 77 3.14 -17.34 -4.45
CA LEU A 77 2.63 -16.02 -4.85
C LEU A 77 3.74 -14.98 -5.06
N TRP A 78 4.82 -15.06 -4.28
CA TRP A 78 5.91 -14.08 -4.30
C TRP A 78 7.16 -14.55 -5.05
N HIS A 79 7.15 -15.75 -5.63
CA HIS A 79 8.28 -16.23 -6.42
C HIS A 79 8.33 -15.52 -7.77
N ALA A 80 9.54 -15.12 -8.17
CA ALA A 80 9.73 -14.36 -9.40
C ALA A 80 9.26 -15.12 -10.66
N ASP A 81 9.48 -16.44 -10.67
CA ASP A 81 9.21 -17.36 -11.77
C ASP A 81 7.89 -18.15 -11.62
N ALA A 82 7.06 -17.80 -10.62
CA ALA A 82 5.77 -18.47 -10.46
C ALA A 82 4.85 -18.20 -11.66
N ARG A 83 4.27 -19.26 -12.20
CA ARG A 83 3.26 -19.16 -13.26
C ARG A 83 1.92 -18.74 -12.67
N HIS A 84 1.10 -18.04 -13.44
CA HIS A 84 -0.29 -17.79 -13.03
C HIS A 84 -1.02 -19.13 -12.96
N GLY A 85 -1.93 -19.30 -11.99
CA GLY A 85 -2.74 -20.51 -11.92
C GLY A 85 -3.99 -20.48 -12.81
N VAL A 86 -4.00 -19.63 -13.83
CA VAL A 86 -5.01 -19.60 -14.89
C VAL A 86 -4.49 -20.43 -16.05
N LYS A 87 -5.30 -21.36 -16.57
CA LYS A 87 -4.95 -22.21 -17.71
C LYS A 87 -5.54 -21.65 -19.00
N LEU A 88 -4.71 -21.48 -20.04
CA LEU A 88 -5.14 -21.05 -21.36
C LEU A 88 -5.51 -22.25 -22.23
N TYR A 89 -6.72 -22.20 -22.78
CA TYR A 89 -7.24 -23.16 -23.74
C TYR A 89 -7.53 -22.45 -25.06
N VAL A 90 -7.39 -23.20 -26.15
CA VAL A 90 -7.84 -22.78 -27.49
C VAL A 90 -8.75 -23.87 -28.01
N ARG A 91 -10.02 -23.53 -28.26
CA ARG A 91 -11.06 -24.48 -28.65
C ARG A 91 -11.08 -25.69 -27.73
N ARG A 92 -11.03 -25.45 -26.41
CA ARG A 92 -11.02 -26.48 -25.35
C ARG A 92 -9.79 -27.39 -25.33
N VAL A 93 -8.75 -27.07 -26.09
CA VAL A 93 -7.46 -27.76 -26.03
C VAL A 93 -6.52 -26.97 -25.14
N PHE A 94 -5.99 -27.60 -24.09
CA PHE A 94 -5.01 -26.98 -23.21
C PHE A 94 -3.74 -26.62 -23.98
N ILE A 95 -3.33 -25.35 -23.87
CA ILE A 95 -2.14 -24.81 -24.51
C ILE A 95 -1.02 -24.63 -23.49
N MET A 96 -1.24 -23.79 -22.47
CA MET A 96 -0.26 -23.45 -21.43
C MET A 96 -0.93 -22.86 -20.19
N ASP A 97 -0.18 -22.77 -19.09
CA ASP A 97 -0.53 -21.88 -17.99
C ASP A 97 -0.31 -20.43 -18.43
N ALA A 98 -1.17 -19.53 -17.97
CA ALA A 98 -1.08 -18.11 -18.28
C ALA A 98 0.22 -17.52 -17.71
N ASP A 99 0.77 -16.57 -18.46
CA ASP A 99 1.91 -15.76 -18.08
C ASP A 99 1.56 -14.27 -18.26
N GLU A 100 2.58 -13.42 -18.15
CA GLU A 100 2.45 -11.97 -18.30
C GLU A 100 1.90 -11.53 -19.68
N LYS A 101 1.93 -12.38 -20.71
CA LYS A 101 1.36 -12.08 -22.04
C LYS A 101 -0.15 -12.24 -22.07
N ILE A 102 -0.71 -13.07 -21.17
CA ILE A 102 -2.14 -13.37 -21.10
C ILE A 102 -2.84 -12.55 -20.01
N LEU A 103 -2.19 -12.41 -18.85
CA LEU A 103 -2.69 -11.62 -17.72
C LEU A 103 -1.56 -10.78 -17.12
N PRO A 104 -1.81 -9.55 -16.65
CA PRO A 104 -0.80 -8.80 -15.90
C PRO A 104 -0.24 -9.59 -14.71
N ARG A 105 1.04 -9.36 -14.39
CA ARG A 105 1.74 -10.01 -13.27
C ARG A 105 1.05 -9.75 -11.93
N TRP A 106 0.53 -8.55 -11.72
CA TRP A 106 -0.22 -8.17 -10.54
C TRP A 106 -1.58 -8.90 -10.36
N LEU A 107 -2.03 -9.67 -11.37
CA LEU A 107 -3.20 -10.56 -11.30
C LEU A 107 -2.85 -12.05 -11.10
N ARG A 108 -1.59 -12.37 -10.77
CA ARG A 108 -1.10 -13.76 -10.56
C ARG A 108 -1.82 -14.58 -9.49
N PHE A 109 -2.57 -13.92 -8.60
CA PHE A 109 -3.40 -14.59 -7.59
C PHE A 109 -4.59 -15.34 -8.21
N LEU A 110 -5.01 -14.98 -9.42
CA LEU A 110 -6.15 -15.63 -10.07
C LEU A 110 -5.86 -17.10 -10.33
N ARG A 111 -6.92 -17.90 -10.19
CA ARG A 111 -6.99 -19.30 -10.62
C ARG A 111 -8.11 -19.46 -11.63
N GLY A 112 -8.02 -20.43 -12.52
CA GLY A 112 -9.13 -20.67 -13.45
C GLY A 112 -8.73 -21.06 -14.86
N VAL A 113 -9.62 -20.72 -15.79
CA VAL A 113 -9.49 -21.03 -17.21
C VAL A 113 -9.83 -19.79 -18.05
N MET A 114 -9.05 -19.60 -19.11
CA MET A 114 -9.38 -18.73 -20.23
C MET A 114 -9.42 -19.60 -21.49
N ASP A 115 -10.57 -19.70 -22.17
CA ASP A 115 -10.71 -20.50 -23.40
C ASP A 115 -11.09 -19.62 -24.58
N SER A 116 -10.26 -19.60 -25.61
CA SER A 116 -10.46 -18.78 -26.81
C SER A 116 -10.82 -19.63 -28.03
N SER A 117 -11.78 -19.15 -28.84
CA SER A 117 -12.14 -19.78 -30.11
C SER A 117 -11.25 -19.32 -31.27
N ASP A 118 -10.61 -18.15 -31.11
CA ASP A 118 -10.06 -17.33 -32.21
C ASP A 118 -8.53 -17.26 -32.24
N LEU A 119 -7.83 -17.89 -31.29
CA LEU A 119 -6.37 -17.96 -31.34
C LEU A 119 -5.91 -18.99 -32.39
N PRO A 120 -4.93 -18.64 -33.25
CA PRO A 120 -4.35 -19.58 -34.21
C PRO A 120 -3.72 -20.80 -33.51
N LEU A 121 -4.05 -22.02 -33.94
CA LEU A 121 -3.56 -23.28 -33.35
C LEU A 121 -2.13 -23.66 -33.81
N ASN A 122 -1.60 -23.02 -34.85
CA ASN A 122 -0.25 -23.22 -35.38
C ASN A 122 0.85 -22.58 -34.50
N VAL A 123 0.46 -22.13 -33.32
CA VAL A 123 1.34 -21.58 -32.32
C VAL A 123 1.89 -22.77 -31.51
N SER A 124 3.18 -23.06 -31.66
CA SER A 124 3.88 -24.11 -30.91
C SER A 124 3.53 -24.04 -29.42
N ARG A 125 3.40 -25.20 -28.77
CA ARG A 125 3.23 -25.33 -27.30
C ARG A 125 4.32 -24.62 -26.49
N GLU A 126 5.40 -24.18 -27.14
CA GLU A 126 6.57 -23.54 -26.52
C GLU A 126 6.69 -22.03 -26.81
N MET A 127 6.00 -21.47 -27.81
CA MET A 127 6.06 -20.01 -28.08
C MET A 127 4.73 -19.49 -28.61
N LEU A 128 3.88 -19.01 -27.69
CA LEU A 128 2.84 -18.04 -28.03
C LEU A 128 3.49 -16.73 -28.49
N GLN A 129 3.51 -16.52 -29.81
CA GLN A 129 3.93 -15.25 -30.42
C GLN A 129 2.90 -14.18 -30.12
N GLU A 130 3.33 -13.04 -29.59
CA GLU A 130 2.44 -11.91 -29.31
C GLU A 130 1.59 -11.55 -30.53
N SER A 131 0.27 -11.61 -30.37
CA SER A 131 -0.69 -11.29 -31.42
C SER A 131 -1.63 -10.18 -30.96
N PRO A 132 -2.21 -9.39 -31.88
CA PRO A 132 -3.23 -8.40 -31.53
C PRO A 132 -4.43 -9.01 -30.80
N ALA A 133 -4.74 -10.29 -31.05
CA ALA A 133 -5.79 -11.03 -30.36
C ALA A 133 -5.46 -11.23 -28.87
N MET A 134 -4.24 -11.67 -28.57
CA MET A 134 -3.80 -11.85 -27.18
C MET A 134 -3.78 -10.54 -26.40
N GLN A 135 -3.26 -9.47 -26.99
CA GLN A 135 -3.24 -8.16 -26.33
C GLN A 135 -4.67 -7.65 -26.02
N ALA A 136 -5.60 -7.84 -26.96
CA ALA A 136 -7.00 -7.49 -26.76
C ALA A 136 -7.68 -8.36 -25.69
N MET A 137 -7.39 -9.67 -25.67
CA MET A 137 -7.87 -10.59 -24.64
C MET A 137 -7.32 -10.23 -23.25
N LYS A 138 -6.01 -9.97 -23.12
CA LYS A 138 -5.37 -9.51 -21.87
C LYS A 138 -6.06 -8.26 -21.35
N LYS A 139 -6.19 -7.22 -22.18
CA LYS A 139 -6.88 -5.97 -21.81
C LYS A 139 -8.34 -6.20 -21.40
N GLY A 140 -9.07 -7.02 -22.16
CA GLY A 140 -10.46 -7.35 -21.86
C GLY A 140 -10.61 -8.11 -20.55
N ALA A 141 -9.79 -9.13 -20.31
CA ALA A 141 -9.76 -9.92 -19.09
C ALA A 141 -9.41 -9.06 -17.87
N THR A 142 -8.37 -8.21 -17.95
CA THR A 142 -8.02 -7.27 -16.88
C THR A 142 -9.20 -6.37 -16.52
N LYS A 143 -9.88 -5.79 -17.52
CA LYS A 143 -11.06 -4.94 -17.29
C LYS A 143 -12.21 -5.71 -16.63
N ARG A 144 -12.44 -6.97 -17.02
CA ARG A 144 -13.47 -7.81 -16.39
C ARG A 144 -13.14 -8.15 -14.94
N VAL A 145 -11.88 -8.45 -14.64
CA VAL A 145 -11.42 -8.70 -13.27
C VAL A 145 -11.58 -7.46 -12.40
N LEU A 146 -11.19 -6.28 -12.89
CA LEU A 146 -11.36 -5.03 -12.14
C LEU A 146 -12.84 -4.75 -11.84
N SER A 147 -13.70 -4.86 -12.85
CA SER A 147 -15.15 -4.70 -12.67
C SER A 147 -15.73 -5.74 -11.71
N TRP A 148 -15.22 -6.97 -11.72
CA TRP A 148 -15.64 -8.00 -10.79
C TRP A 148 -15.22 -7.69 -9.34
N LEU A 149 -13.99 -7.22 -9.13
CA LEU A 149 -13.50 -6.78 -7.82
C LEU A 149 -14.26 -5.56 -7.30
N GLU A 150 -14.66 -4.62 -8.18
CA GLU A 150 -15.52 -3.49 -7.83
C GLU A 150 -16.89 -3.97 -7.35
N SER A 151 -17.53 -4.91 -8.06
CA SER A 151 -18.79 -5.51 -7.61
C SER A 151 -18.61 -6.28 -6.31
N LEU A 152 -17.53 -7.03 -6.14
CA LEU A 152 -17.24 -7.74 -4.88
C LEU A 152 -17.12 -6.76 -3.71
N ALA A 153 -16.39 -5.66 -3.90
CA ALA A 153 -16.25 -4.61 -2.90
C ALA A 153 -17.59 -3.95 -2.50
N LYS A 154 -18.51 -3.83 -3.44
CA LYS A 154 -19.82 -3.20 -3.24
C LYS A 154 -20.84 -4.16 -2.62
N ASP A 155 -20.93 -5.37 -3.17
CA ASP A 155 -22.02 -6.30 -2.90
C ASP A 155 -21.67 -7.29 -1.79
N LYS A 156 -20.37 -7.58 -1.57
CA LYS A 156 -19.86 -8.51 -0.55
C LYS A 156 -18.62 -7.93 0.15
N PRO A 157 -18.77 -6.88 0.96
CA PRO A 157 -17.64 -6.16 1.56
C PRO A 157 -16.75 -7.02 2.48
N GLU A 158 -17.32 -8.01 3.17
CA GLU A 158 -16.55 -8.95 4.02
C GLU A 158 -15.66 -9.88 3.19
N ASP A 159 -16.17 -10.40 2.08
CA ASP A 159 -15.37 -11.17 1.12
C ASP A 159 -14.27 -10.28 0.52
N TYR A 160 -14.59 -9.02 0.19
CA TYR A 160 -13.60 -8.09 -0.32
C TYR A 160 -12.51 -7.76 0.71
N ALA A 161 -12.86 -7.60 1.98
CA ALA A 161 -11.89 -7.40 3.05
C ALA A 161 -10.96 -8.62 3.19
N THR A 162 -11.51 -9.84 3.06
CA THR A 162 -10.73 -11.08 3.04
C THR A 162 -9.76 -11.11 1.84
N PHE A 163 -10.27 -10.79 0.64
CA PHE A 163 -9.45 -10.64 -0.56
C PHE A 163 -8.33 -9.60 -0.37
N TRP A 164 -8.65 -8.42 0.16
CA TRP A 164 -7.71 -7.33 0.34
C TRP A 164 -6.57 -7.71 1.29
N LYS A 165 -6.89 -8.36 2.41
CA LYS A 165 -5.91 -8.82 3.38
C LYS A 165 -4.87 -9.77 2.78
N VAL A 166 -5.27 -10.57 1.79
CA VAL A 166 -4.41 -11.59 1.18
C VAL A 166 -3.70 -11.05 -0.07
N PHE A 167 -4.40 -10.29 -0.93
CA PHE A 167 -3.94 -9.91 -2.26
C PHE A 167 -3.84 -8.39 -2.49
N GLY A 168 -4.08 -7.56 -1.47
CA GLY A 168 -4.03 -6.10 -1.59
C GLY A 168 -2.69 -5.59 -2.12
N ASN A 169 -1.58 -6.19 -1.68
CA ASN A 169 -0.24 -5.86 -2.20
C ASN A 169 -0.09 -6.15 -3.69
N CYS A 170 -0.74 -7.18 -4.24
CA CYS A 170 -0.76 -7.40 -5.68
C CYS A 170 -1.49 -6.25 -6.39
N LEU A 171 -2.62 -5.76 -5.87
CA LEU A 171 -3.29 -4.58 -6.46
C LEU A 171 -2.41 -3.32 -6.37
N LYS A 172 -1.66 -3.14 -5.29
CA LYS A 172 -0.70 -2.02 -5.16
C LYS A 172 0.39 -2.08 -6.25
N GLU A 173 0.90 -3.26 -6.60
CA GLU A 173 1.80 -3.42 -7.76
C GLU A 173 1.13 -2.98 -9.06
N GLY A 174 -0.15 -3.30 -9.24
CA GLY A 174 -0.90 -2.89 -10.42
C GLY A 174 -0.95 -1.37 -10.63
N VAL A 175 -0.98 -0.57 -9.55
CA VAL A 175 -0.91 0.90 -9.65
C VAL A 175 0.43 1.39 -10.19
N ILE A 176 1.51 0.69 -9.81
CA ILE A 176 2.89 1.00 -10.17
C ILE A 176 3.16 0.58 -11.62
N GLU A 177 2.71 -0.61 -12.01
CA GLU A 177 3.04 -1.24 -13.29
C GLU A 177 2.04 -0.93 -14.43
N ASP A 178 0.74 -0.78 -14.13
CA ASP A 178 -0.33 -0.66 -15.12
C ASP A 178 -0.94 0.74 -15.16
N PHE A 179 -0.21 1.67 -15.79
CA PHE A 179 -0.63 3.06 -16.00
C PHE A 179 -2.00 3.17 -16.70
N ALA A 180 -2.34 2.22 -17.57
CA ALA A 180 -3.58 2.26 -18.35
C ALA A 180 -4.83 1.97 -17.50
N HIS A 181 -4.69 1.19 -16.42
CA HIS A 181 -5.78 0.85 -15.52
C HIS A 181 -5.62 1.45 -14.11
N ARG A 182 -4.58 2.28 -13.89
CA ARG A 182 -4.24 2.88 -12.59
C ARG A 182 -5.43 3.46 -11.84
N GLU A 183 -6.27 4.25 -12.51
CA GLU A 183 -7.42 4.90 -11.86
C GLU A 183 -8.46 3.88 -11.35
N ALA A 184 -8.72 2.83 -12.14
CA ALA A 184 -9.63 1.76 -11.74
C ALA A 184 -9.05 0.92 -10.59
N ILE A 185 -7.74 0.65 -10.61
CA ILE A 185 -7.06 -0.05 -9.52
C ILE A 185 -7.06 0.81 -8.25
N ALA A 186 -6.84 2.12 -8.36
CA ALA A 186 -6.84 3.05 -7.22
C ALA A 186 -8.18 3.04 -6.45
N LYS A 187 -9.31 2.89 -7.15
CA LYS A 187 -10.65 2.78 -6.53
C LYS A 187 -10.82 1.51 -5.68
N LEU A 188 -10.04 0.47 -5.97
CA LEU A 188 -10.05 -0.80 -5.24
C LEU A 188 -9.16 -0.76 -4.00
N LEU A 189 -8.20 0.17 -3.90
CA LEU A 189 -7.30 0.21 -2.75
C LEU A 189 -8.04 0.40 -1.42
N ARG A 190 -7.52 -0.21 -0.36
CA ARG A 190 -7.95 0.02 1.01
C ARG A 190 -6.75 0.36 1.89
N PHE A 191 -6.97 1.28 2.83
CA PHE A 191 -5.94 1.80 3.71
C PHE A 191 -6.45 1.82 5.14
N SER A 192 -5.52 1.74 6.09
CA SER A 192 -5.78 2.20 7.44
C SER A 192 -5.77 3.73 7.43
N SER A 193 -6.41 4.34 8.42
CA SER A 193 -6.40 5.80 8.58
C SER A 193 -6.43 6.17 10.06
N THR A 194 -6.24 7.45 10.35
CA THR A 194 -6.47 8.01 11.70
C THR A 194 -7.85 7.71 12.30
N ARG A 195 -8.82 7.20 11.51
CA ARG A 195 -10.15 6.78 11.97
C ARG A 195 -10.31 5.26 12.10
N SER A 196 -9.45 4.46 11.47
CA SER A 196 -9.54 3.00 11.44
C SER A 196 -8.16 2.36 11.36
N ASP A 197 -7.85 1.50 12.31
CA ASP A 197 -6.61 0.71 12.29
C ASP A 197 -6.64 -0.39 11.22
N GLU A 198 -7.82 -0.87 10.84
CA GLU A 198 -8.00 -1.85 9.77
C GLU A 198 -7.94 -1.20 8.39
N GLN A 199 -7.36 -1.90 7.41
CA GLN A 199 -7.29 -1.46 6.02
C GLN A 199 -8.64 -1.59 5.31
N THR A 200 -9.59 -0.73 5.67
CA THR A 200 -10.97 -0.72 5.16
C THR A 200 -11.34 0.60 4.47
N VAL A 201 -10.48 1.63 4.58
CA VAL A 201 -10.75 2.95 4.02
C VAL A 201 -10.38 2.99 2.54
N SER A 202 -11.36 3.17 1.65
CA SER A 202 -11.11 3.47 0.24
C SER A 202 -10.79 4.96 0.02
N LEU A 203 -10.14 5.29 -1.09
CA LEU A 203 -9.88 6.69 -1.48
C LEU A 203 -11.18 7.46 -1.71
N ASN A 204 -12.20 6.83 -2.32
CA ASN A 204 -13.53 7.44 -2.46
C ASN A 204 -14.13 7.81 -1.10
N ASN A 205 -14.05 6.89 -0.13
CA ASN A 205 -14.58 7.11 1.21
C ASN A 205 -13.81 8.23 1.93
N TYR A 206 -12.50 8.34 1.72
CA TYR A 206 -11.70 9.47 2.21
C TYR A 206 -12.17 10.78 1.58
N VAL A 207 -12.29 10.85 0.25
CA VAL A 207 -12.69 12.06 -0.49
C VAL A 207 -14.05 12.57 -0.03
N GLN A 208 -15.02 11.67 0.17
CA GLN A 208 -16.35 12.02 0.69
C GLN A 208 -16.34 12.65 2.09
N ARG A 209 -15.26 12.45 2.86
CA ARG A 209 -15.10 12.96 4.22
C ARG A 209 -14.07 14.08 4.33
N MET A 210 -13.54 14.54 3.19
CA MET A 210 -12.66 15.71 3.16
C MET A 210 -13.40 16.93 3.69
N LYS A 211 -12.70 17.74 4.47
CA LYS A 211 -13.24 18.99 5.01
C LYS A 211 -13.34 20.05 3.91
N GLU A 212 -14.20 21.04 4.13
CA GLU A 212 -14.22 22.24 3.30
C GLU A 212 -12.85 22.93 3.34
N GLY A 213 -12.38 23.38 2.17
CA GLY A 213 -11.03 23.94 2.00
C GLY A 213 -9.89 22.92 1.92
N GLN A 214 -10.14 21.63 2.22
CA GLN A 214 -9.11 20.60 2.09
C GLN A 214 -8.78 20.31 0.61
N LYS A 215 -7.53 20.56 0.23
CA LYS A 215 -7.06 20.41 -1.16
C LYS A 215 -6.42 19.07 -1.48
N ALA A 216 -5.86 18.37 -0.48
CA ALA A 216 -5.07 17.15 -0.68
C ALA A 216 -5.58 15.95 0.13
N ILE A 217 -5.22 14.75 -0.33
CA ILE A 217 -5.32 13.50 0.44
C ILE A 217 -4.02 13.34 1.22
N TYR A 218 -4.09 13.38 2.54
CA TYR A 218 -2.92 13.31 3.41
C TYR A 218 -2.60 11.87 3.77
N TYR A 219 -1.33 11.51 3.73
CA TYR A 219 -0.86 10.18 4.10
C TYR A 219 0.45 10.23 4.87
N ILE A 220 0.73 9.17 5.62
CA ILE A 220 2.06 8.88 6.17
C ILE A 220 2.46 7.46 5.77
N THR A 221 3.73 7.25 5.48
CA THR A 221 4.33 5.93 5.28
C THR A 221 5.21 5.57 6.47
N ALA A 222 5.12 4.33 6.94
CA ALA A 222 6.00 3.81 8.01
C ALA A 222 6.19 2.29 7.87
N GLU A 223 7.16 1.70 8.56
CA GLU A 223 7.35 0.23 8.53
C GLU A 223 6.25 -0.55 9.26
N THR A 224 5.53 0.09 10.19
CA THR A 224 4.46 -0.55 10.96
C THR A 224 3.29 0.41 11.18
N LEU A 225 2.10 -0.14 11.35
CA LEU A 225 0.91 0.64 11.72
C LEU A 225 1.13 1.41 13.03
N ALA A 226 1.82 0.82 14.00
CA ALA A 226 2.12 1.48 15.27
C ALA A 226 3.01 2.71 15.10
N ALA A 227 4.04 2.64 14.23
CA ALA A 227 4.88 3.78 13.91
C ALA A 227 4.08 4.87 13.17
N ALA A 228 3.28 4.49 12.17
CA ALA A 228 2.43 5.42 11.44
C ALA A 228 1.44 6.15 12.37
N LYS A 229 0.72 5.41 13.21
CA LYS A 229 -0.35 5.91 14.09
C LYS A 229 0.16 6.83 15.21
N ASN A 230 1.38 6.61 15.69
CA ASN A 230 1.96 7.39 16.78
C ASN A 230 2.99 8.42 16.29
N SER A 231 3.04 8.69 14.99
CA SER A 231 3.97 9.67 14.45
C SER A 231 3.60 11.09 14.91
N PRO A 232 4.59 11.91 15.33
CA PRO A 232 4.40 13.32 15.63
C PRO A 232 3.79 14.12 14.47
N HIS A 233 4.00 13.67 13.23
CA HIS A 233 3.45 14.33 12.04
C HIS A 233 1.92 14.34 11.99
N LEU A 234 1.25 13.50 12.78
CA LEU A 234 -0.21 13.44 12.85
C LEU A 234 -0.83 14.46 13.80
N GLU A 235 -0.04 15.09 14.67
CA GLU A 235 -0.55 15.91 15.78
C GLU A 235 -1.45 17.05 15.32
N ILE A 236 -0.98 17.89 14.39
CA ILE A 236 -1.78 19.00 13.87
C ILE A 236 -3.01 18.51 13.09
N PHE A 237 -2.90 17.41 12.36
CA PHE A 237 -4.01 16.84 11.60
C PHE A 237 -5.10 16.33 12.55
N LYS A 238 -4.70 15.66 13.62
CA LYS A 238 -5.60 15.20 14.67
C LYS A 238 -6.26 16.37 15.39
N ALA A 239 -5.50 17.40 15.75
CA ALA A 239 -6.02 18.62 16.38
C ALA A 239 -7.05 19.32 15.48
N ARG A 240 -6.78 19.37 14.17
CA ARG A 240 -7.68 19.94 13.16
C ARG A 240 -8.73 18.95 12.65
N GLY A 241 -8.81 17.73 13.17
CA GLY A 241 -9.76 16.69 12.74
C GLY A 241 -9.66 16.29 11.26
N VAL A 242 -8.51 16.50 10.63
CA VAL A 242 -8.23 16.10 9.25
C VAL A 242 -7.79 14.63 9.25
N GLU A 243 -8.43 13.83 8.40
CA GLU A 243 -8.09 12.41 8.28
C GLU A 243 -6.73 12.25 7.56
N VAL A 244 -5.89 11.35 8.05
CA VAL A 244 -4.62 10.96 7.38
C VAL A 244 -4.63 9.45 7.15
N LEU A 245 -4.25 9.02 5.95
CA LEU A 245 -4.06 7.60 5.60
C LEU A 245 -2.76 7.06 6.21
N LEU A 246 -2.82 5.87 6.80
CA LEU A 246 -1.70 5.20 7.45
C LEU A 246 -1.22 4.05 6.56
N LEU A 247 -0.16 4.30 5.80
CA LEU A 247 0.42 3.35 4.86
C LEU A 247 1.57 2.63 5.55
N HIS A 248 1.45 1.31 5.69
CA HIS A 248 2.37 0.53 6.51
C HIS A 248 2.79 -0.79 5.86
N ASP A 249 2.47 -1.00 4.58
CA ASP A 249 3.00 -2.11 3.81
C ASP A 249 4.27 -1.65 3.10
N ARG A 250 5.25 -2.55 2.99
CA ARG A 250 6.54 -2.23 2.36
C ARG A 250 6.39 -1.61 0.97
N ILE A 251 5.44 -2.11 0.16
CA ILE A 251 5.18 -1.61 -1.20
C ILE A 251 4.65 -0.17 -1.23
N ASP A 252 4.12 0.35 -0.12
CA ASP A 252 3.44 1.64 -0.08
C ASP A 252 4.36 2.82 -0.44
N GLU A 253 5.66 2.72 -0.16
CA GLU A 253 6.65 3.72 -0.56
C GLU A 253 6.73 3.89 -2.09
N TRP A 254 6.61 2.80 -2.84
CA TRP A 254 6.57 2.85 -4.30
C TRP A 254 5.18 3.20 -4.82
N LEU A 255 4.13 2.79 -4.10
CA LEU A 255 2.74 3.11 -4.42
C LEU A 255 2.54 4.62 -4.50
N VAL A 256 2.94 5.36 -3.46
CA VAL A 256 2.74 6.83 -3.41
C VAL A 256 3.65 7.60 -4.35
N GLY A 257 4.76 6.99 -4.80
CA GLY A 257 5.55 7.52 -5.91
C GLY A 257 4.85 7.41 -7.27
N SER A 258 3.92 6.46 -7.42
CA SER A 258 3.17 6.23 -8.66
C SER A 258 1.76 6.82 -8.64
N LEU A 259 1.12 6.86 -7.46
CA LEU A 259 -0.21 7.40 -7.23
C LEU A 259 -0.11 8.83 -6.68
N THR A 260 0.10 9.78 -7.58
CA THR A 260 0.30 11.20 -7.19
C THR A 260 -1.01 11.96 -6.99
N GLU A 261 -2.11 11.49 -7.58
CA GLU A 261 -3.43 12.11 -7.49
C GLU A 261 -4.56 11.08 -7.53
N PHE A 262 -5.72 11.45 -6.97
CA PHE A 262 -6.96 10.70 -7.05
C PHE A 262 -8.15 11.66 -7.07
N ASP A 263 -9.07 11.51 -8.03
CA ASP A 263 -10.26 12.37 -8.19
C ASP A 263 -9.91 13.88 -8.22
N GLY A 264 -8.81 14.22 -8.91
CA GLY A 264 -8.28 15.59 -9.00
C GLY A 264 -7.66 16.14 -7.71
N LYS A 265 -7.54 15.31 -6.66
CA LYS A 265 -6.89 15.68 -5.39
C LYS A 265 -5.46 15.11 -5.34
N PRO A 266 -4.41 15.94 -5.16
CA PRO A 266 -3.06 15.43 -4.97
C PRO A 266 -2.94 14.63 -3.68
N LEU A 267 -2.09 13.61 -3.69
CA LEU A 267 -1.67 12.90 -2.48
C LEU A 267 -0.44 13.59 -1.90
N GLN A 268 -0.48 13.95 -0.61
CA GLN A 268 0.59 14.66 0.08
C GLN A 268 1.02 13.92 1.34
N SER A 269 2.34 13.67 1.45
CA SER A 269 2.91 13.08 2.66
C SER A 269 2.94 14.10 3.79
N VAL A 270 2.54 13.70 4.99
CA VAL A 270 2.62 14.53 6.20
C VAL A 270 4.04 14.61 6.79
N ALA A 271 4.96 13.78 6.28
CA ALA A 271 6.36 13.74 6.69
C ALA A 271 7.31 14.46 5.70
N LYS A 272 6.77 15.08 4.65
CA LYS A 272 7.55 15.78 3.61
C LYS A 272 7.15 17.24 3.45
N GLY A 273 8.15 18.07 3.21
CA GLY A 273 7.98 19.48 2.87
C GLY A 273 7.22 20.27 3.94
N GLU A 274 6.69 21.41 3.51
CA GLU A 274 5.79 22.24 4.31
C GLU A 274 4.33 21.82 4.09
N ILE A 275 3.54 21.90 5.15
CA ILE A 275 2.13 21.55 5.14
C ILE A 275 1.36 22.79 5.52
N ASP A 276 0.54 23.27 4.60
CA ASP A 276 -0.38 24.36 4.85
C ASP A 276 -1.79 23.81 5.05
N LEU A 277 -2.34 24.03 6.24
CA LEU A 277 -3.70 23.66 6.61
C LEU A 277 -4.59 24.89 6.82
N SER A 278 -4.10 26.10 6.50
CA SER A 278 -4.77 27.37 6.79
C SER A 278 -6.14 27.52 6.12
N ASP A 279 -6.31 26.91 4.96
CA ASP A 279 -7.55 26.96 4.18
C ASP A 279 -8.69 26.07 4.74
N ILE A 280 -8.44 25.25 5.76
CA ILE A 280 -9.43 24.27 6.28
C ILE A 280 -10.31 24.93 7.35
N GLU A 281 -11.64 24.80 7.21
CA GLU A 281 -12.61 25.42 8.13
C GLU A 281 -12.37 25.08 9.62
N GLY A 282 -12.49 26.11 10.47
CA GLY A 282 -12.25 26.06 11.92
C GLY A 282 -11.06 26.89 12.41
N ASP A 283 -10.38 27.61 11.50
CA ASP A 283 -9.18 28.39 11.78
C ASP A 283 -9.55 29.83 12.18
N ASP A 284 -9.34 30.21 13.44
CA ASP A 284 -9.37 31.62 13.86
C ASP A 284 -8.00 32.23 13.49
N GLN A 285 -7.75 32.33 12.18
CA GLN A 285 -6.43 32.53 11.55
C GLN A 285 -5.64 33.70 12.16
N GLN A 286 -6.33 34.75 12.60
CA GLN A 286 -5.70 35.96 13.13
C GLN A 286 -5.08 35.78 14.52
N GLN A 287 -5.66 34.94 15.40
CA GLN A 287 -5.09 34.68 16.73
C GLN A 287 -3.92 33.70 16.68
N GLU A 288 -4.00 32.67 15.82
CA GLU A 288 -2.89 31.74 15.64
C GLU A 288 -1.68 32.42 15.00
N GLU A 289 -1.86 33.28 14.00
CA GLU A 289 -0.73 33.89 13.28
C GLU A 289 0.09 34.86 14.15
N GLN A 290 -0.57 35.59 15.06
CA GLN A 290 0.12 36.48 16.00
C GLN A 290 0.88 35.70 17.07
N ALA A 291 0.28 34.64 17.61
CA ALA A 291 0.93 33.75 18.57
C ALA A 291 2.15 33.03 17.96
N ARG A 292 2.08 32.66 16.67
CA ARG A 292 3.18 32.04 15.92
C ARG A 292 4.42 32.93 15.87
N LYS A 293 4.27 34.22 15.56
CA LYS A 293 5.42 35.16 15.44
C LYS A 293 6.16 35.37 16.76
N ASP A 294 5.45 35.41 17.88
CA ASP A 294 6.07 35.58 19.20
C ASP A 294 6.78 34.31 19.68
N VAL A 295 6.20 33.15 19.37
CA VAL A 295 6.76 31.83 19.67
C VAL A 295 7.98 31.53 18.79
N GLU A 296 7.98 31.92 17.50
CA GLU A 296 9.13 31.78 16.59
C GLU A 296 10.35 32.58 17.07
N LYS A 297 10.16 33.83 17.51
CA LYS A 297 11.23 34.63 18.12
C LYS A 297 11.81 33.96 19.36
N SER A 298 10.94 33.34 20.17
CA SER A 298 11.40 32.60 21.36
C SER A 298 12.19 31.31 21.02
N ALA A 299 12.04 30.79 19.80
CA ALA A 299 12.70 29.59 19.30
C ALA A 299 14.12 29.85 18.78
N GLU A 300 14.46 31.09 18.39
CA GLU A 300 15.71 31.44 17.70
C GLU A 300 16.95 30.87 18.40
N GLN A 301 16.99 31.00 19.73
CA GLN A 301 18.11 30.53 20.52
C GLN A 301 18.19 28.99 20.58
N ALA A 302 17.05 28.29 20.63
CA ALA A 302 17.03 26.83 20.57
C ALA A 302 17.47 26.33 19.19
N VAL A 303 16.97 26.95 18.11
CA VAL A 303 17.38 26.66 16.73
C VAL A 303 18.89 26.80 16.57
N LYS A 304 19.46 27.94 17.00
CA LYS A 304 20.90 28.18 16.94
C LYS A 304 21.71 27.10 17.66
N ARG A 305 21.29 26.70 18.86
CA ARG A 305 21.94 25.66 19.66
C ARG A 305 21.86 24.29 19.00
N LEU A 306 20.70 23.93 18.47
CA LEU A 306 20.50 22.67 17.77
C LEU A 306 21.37 22.60 16.52
N LYS A 307 21.41 23.66 15.69
CA LYS A 307 22.29 23.74 14.52
C LYS A 307 23.75 23.54 14.91
N GLN A 308 24.20 24.20 15.98
CA GLN A 308 25.58 24.10 16.45
C GLN A 308 25.95 22.69 16.93
N VAL A 309 25.04 21.99 17.63
CA VAL A 309 25.33 20.65 18.18
C VAL A 309 25.18 19.56 17.12
N LEU A 310 24.16 19.64 16.27
CA LEU A 310 23.84 18.60 15.30
C LEU A 310 24.73 18.68 14.07
N GLY A 311 25.17 19.88 13.67
CA GLY A 311 26.06 20.07 12.53
C GLY A 311 25.57 19.32 11.29
N GLU A 312 26.43 18.46 10.74
CA GLU A 312 26.16 17.68 9.52
C GLU A 312 25.11 16.56 9.68
N ARG A 313 24.59 16.31 10.89
CA ARG A 313 23.52 15.32 11.11
C ARG A 313 22.17 15.75 10.53
N VAL A 314 21.98 17.04 10.30
CA VAL A 314 20.73 17.62 9.77
C VAL A 314 21.03 18.61 8.65
N LYS A 315 20.11 18.72 7.69
CA LYS A 315 20.19 19.72 6.61
C LYS A 315 19.87 21.12 7.15
N ASP A 316 18.86 21.20 8.00
CA ASP A 316 18.44 22.44 8.65
C ASP A 316 17.72 22.16 9.97
N VAL A 317 17.55 23.20 10.78
CA VAL A 317 16.70 23.20 11.97
C VAL A 317 15.78 24.41 11.90
N ARG A 318 14.47 24.20 12.03
CA ARG A 318 13.47 25.26 11.95
C ARG A 318 12.31 25.05 12.93
N PRO A 319 11.65 26.13 13.40
CA PRO A 319 10.42 25.99 14.17
C PRO A 319 9.31 25.41 13.27
N THR A 320 8.33 24.76 13.90
CA THR A 320 7.15 24.25 13.21
C THR A 320 5.89 24.46 14.03
N HIS A 321 4.78 24.57 13.31
CA HIS A 321 3.44 24.59 13.87
C HIS A 321 2.71 23.24 13.69
N ARG A 322 3.37 22.24 13.06
CA ARG A 322 2.77 20.91 12.88
C ARG A 322 2.70 20.07 14.17
N LEU A 323 3.46 20.48 15.18
CA LEU A 323 3.60 19.77 16.44
C LEU A 323 2.85 20.50 17.54
N THR A 324 2.09 19.75 18.34
CA THR A 324 1.37 20.22 19.52
C THR A 324 1.99 19.69 20.80
N GLU A 325 2.28 18.39 20.85
CA GLU A 325 2.76 17.67 22.03
C GLU A 325 4.23 17.28 21.91
N SER A 326 4.71 16.91 20.73
CA SER A 326 6.10 16.47 20.57
C SER A 326 7.10 17.63 20.59
N PRO A 327 8.33 17.42 21.10
CA PRO A 327 9.39 18.44 21.06
C PRO A 327 9.90 18.72 19.64
N ALA A 328 10.00 17.70 18.81
CA ALA A 328 10.58 17.78 17.48
C ALA A 328 10.15 16.59 16.61
N CYS A 329 10.29 16.75 15.29
CA CYS A 329 10.13 15.69 14.29
C CYS A 329 11.14 15.88 13.15
N LEU A 330 11.39 14.82 12.37
CA LEU A 330 12.26 14.87 11.20
C LEU A 330 11.43 14.92 9.93
N VAL A 331 11.71 15.87 9.04
CA VAL A 331 11.03 15.97 7.75
C VAL A 331 12.03 15.84 6.61
N SER A 332 11.61 15.16 5.54
CA SER A 332 12.33 15.23 4.26
C SER A 332 11.89 16.46 3.47
N ASP A 333 12.74 16.93 2.56
CA ASP A 333 12.33 17.92 1.57
C ASP A 333 11.23 17.35 0.64
N ALA A 334 10.50 18.22 -0.06
CA ALA A 334 9.35 17.82 -0.87
C ALA A 334 9.71 16.83 -1.99
N TYR A 335 10.92 16.97 -2.55
CA TYR A 335 11.42 16.15 -3.67
C TYR A 335 12.42 15.08 -3.25
N ASP A 336 12.81 15.05 -1.97
CA ASP A 336 13.76 14.06 -1.47
C ASP A 336 13.06 12.72 -1.20
N ILE A 337 13.86 11.64 -1.11
CA ILE A 337 13.35 10.35 -0.64
C ILE A 337 12.86 10.46 0.81
N SER A 338 11.86 9.65 1.17
CA SER A 338 11.40 9.58 2.55
C SER A 338 12.46 8.89 3.42
N ASN A 339 12.47 9.18 4.73
CA ASN A 339 13.31 8.47 5.70
C ASN A 339 13.05 6.96 5.68
N ASN A 340 11.79 6.56 5.48
CA ASN A 340 11.40 5.16 5.40
C ASN A 340 11.90 4.49 4.11
N MET A 341 11.86 5.17 2.96
CA MET A 341 12.47 4.67 1.71
C MET A 341 13.99 4.48 1.85
N GLU A 342 14.70 5.43 2.46
CA GLU A 342 16.15 5.31 2.67
C GLU A 342 16.49 4.04 3.47
N ARG A 343 15.73 3.75 4.53
CA ARG A 343 15.89 2.52 5.33
C ARG A 343 15.67 1.27 4.50
N ILE A 344 14.61 1.25 3.69
CA ILE A 344 14.31 0.11 2.82
C ILE A 344 15.47 -0.14 1.84
N LEU A 345 16.05 0.91 1.25
CA LEU A 345 17.20 0.79 0.36
C LEU A 345 18.44 0.25 1.08
N LYS A 346 18.75 0.76 2.28
CA LYS A 346 19.85 0.25 3.11
C LYS A 346 19.67 -1.22 3.48
N GLN A 347 18.46 -1.64 3.86
CA GLN A 347 18.13 -3.04 4.16
C GLN A 347 18.26 -3.95 2.94
N LEU A 348 18.04 -3.42 1.74
CA LEU A 348 18.25 -4.11 0.47
C LEU A 348 19.72 -4.16 0.03
N GLY A 349 20.64 -3.60 0.82
CA GLY A 349 22.05 -3.48 0.46
C GLY A 349 22.31 -2.55 -0.74
N GLN A 350 21.34 -1.71 -1.08
CA GLN A 350 21.48 -0.68 -2.10
C GLN A 350 22.13 0.57 -1.49
N GLU A 351 22.96 1.27 -2.26
CA GLU A 351 23.44 2.59 -1.87
C GLU A 351 22.24 3.55 -1.84
N ALA A 352 21.84 3.96 -0.64
CA ALA A 352 20.88 5.03 -0.47
C ALA A 352 21.61 6.37 -0.67
N PRO A 353 21.06 7.32 -1.44
CA PRO A 353 21.59 8.67 -1.50
C PRO A 353 21.74 9.23 -0.09
N GLU A 354 22.88 9.86 0.19
CA GLU A 354 23.11 10.50 1.49
C GLU A 354 22.13 11.68 1.63
N HIS A 355 21.05 11.49 2.38
CA HIS A 355 20.05 12.53 2.62
C HIS A 355 20.08 12.96 4.09
N LYS A 356 20.08 14.27 4.31
CA LYS A 356 20.06 14.85 5.66
C LYS A 356 18.64 15.35 5.96
N PRO A 357 18.01 14.93 7.06
CA PRO A 357 16.67 15.39 7.39
C PRO A 357 16.71 16.85 7.88
N ILE A 358 15.57 17.52 7.81
CA ILE A 358 15.34 18.81 8.48
C ILE A 358 14.73 18.50 9.85
N LEU A 359 15.33 19.02 10.92
CA LEU A 359 14.75 18.92 12.27
C LEU A 359 13.78 20.07 12.48
N GLU A 360 12.49 19.74 12.54
CA GLU A 360 11.46 20.68 12.92
C GLU A 360 11.22 20.63 14.43
N ILE A 361 11.16 21.79 15.10
CA ILE A 361 10.98 21.88 16.56
C ILE A 361 9.70 22.60 16.96
N ASN A 362 9.06 22.11 18.02
CA ASN A 362 7.90 22.73 18.64
C ASN A 362 8.35 23.76 19.67
N PRO A 363 8.25 25.08 19.41
CA PRO A 363 8.76 26.06 20.35
C PRO A 363 7.84 26.25 21.58
N GLY A 364 6.61 25.72 21.53
CA GLY A 364 5.73 25.61 22.68
C GLY A 364 6.17 24.57 23.71
N HIS A 365 6.94 23.57 23.29
CA HIS A 365 7.27 22.41 24.12
C HIS A 365 8.26 22.74 25.26
N PRO A 366 8.05 22.22 26.49
CA PRO A 366 8.92 22.50 27.64
C PRO A 366 10.40 22.17 27.43
N LEU A 367 10.72 21.08 26.71
CA LEU A 367 12.12 20.73 26.42
C LEU A 367 12.79 21.74 25.49
N VAL A 368 12.07 22.27 24.50
CA VAL A 368 12.59 23.27 23.56
C VAL A 368 12.78 24.61 24.28
N LYS A 369 11.80 25.01 25.10
CA LYS A 369 11.92 26.20 25.97
C LYS A 369 13.09 26.07 26.94
N ARG A 370 13.26 24.92 27.60
CA ARG A 370 14.41 24.65 28.49
C ARG A 370 15.71 24.77 27.70
N LEU A 371 15.79 24.14 26.52
CA LEU A 371 16.96 24.21 25.65
C LEU A 371 17.31 25.65 25.27
N ALA A 372 16.34 26.55 25.04
CA ALA A 372 16.60 27.96 24.74
C ALA A 372 17.26 28.71 25.91
N HIS A 373 16.90 28.38 27.16
CA HIS A 373 17.31 29.13 28.36
C HIS A 373 18.52 28.55 29.11
N MET A 374 18.92 27.31 28.81
CA MET A 374 20.10 26.70 29.47
C MET A 374 21.39 27.49 29.23
N ARG A 375 22.37 27.37 30.13
CA ARG A 375 23.67 28.04 29.99
C ARG A 375 24.85 27.07 29.95
N ASP A 376 24.70 25.92 30.60
CA ASP A 376 25.72 24.88 30.67
C ASP A 376 25.87 24.16 29.32
N LYS A 377 27.08 24.21 28.74
CA LYS A 377 27.36 23.69 27.39
C LYS A 377 27.15 22.18 27.30
N ASP A 378 27.55 21.43 28.32
CA ASP A 378 27.43 19.97 28.29
C ASP A 378 25.97 19.52 28.39
N ARG A 379 25.15 20.21 29.20
CA ARG A 379 23.70 19.99 29.26
C ARG A 379 23.01 20.40 27.96
N ILE A 380 23.44 21.50 27.31
CA ILE A 380 22.93 21.89 25.98
C ILE A 380 23.21 20.78 24.97
N ASN A 381 24.44 20.28 24.90
CA ASN A 381 24.81 19.20 24.00
C ASN A 381 23.99 17.94 24.28
N ALA A 382 23.87 17.53 25.55
CA ALA A 382 23.11 16.34 25.93
C ALA A 382 21.63 16.45 25.56
N LEU A 383 20.97 17.57 25.88
CA LEU A 383 19.54 17.76 25.59
C LEU A 383 19.26 17.88 24.09
N ALA A 384 20.13 18.58 23.34
CA ALA A 384 20.01 18.68 21.88
C ALA A 384 20.09 17.30 21.21
N LEU A 385 21.04 16.46 21.64
CA LEU A 385 21.14 15.08 21.14
C LEU A 385 19.95 14.22 21.56
N ILE A 386 19.44 14.37 22.79
CA ILE A 386 18.24 13.65 23.24
C ILE A 386 17.02 14.02 22.38
N ILE A 387 16.79 15.32 22.12
CA ILE A 387 15.68 15.78 21.29
C ILE A 387 15.78 15.20 19.88
N PHE A 388 16.99 15.20 19.30
CA PHE A 388 17.23 14.61 17.99
C PHE A 388 16.99 13.10 17.97
N ASP A 389 17.58 12.36 18.91
CA ASP A 389 17.41 10.91 19.00
C ASP A 389 15.94 10.51 19.26
N GLN A 390 15.19 11.30 20.03
CA GLN A 390 13.74 11.12 20.21
C GLN A 390 12.98 11.29 18.90
N ALA A 391 13.33 12.29 18.09
CA ALA A 391 12.73 12.47 16.77
C ALA A 391 13.07 11.30 15.84
N VAL A 392 14.31 10.79 15.85
CA VAL A 392 14.70 9.58 15.09
C VAL A 392 13.88 8.36 15.51
N LEU A 393 13.70 8.16 16.82
CA LEU A 393 12.89 7.06 17.36
C LEU A 393 11.40 7.18 17.00
N ALA A 394 10.87 8.40 16.97
CA ALA A 394 9.49 8.66 16.61
C ALA A 394 9.19 8.33 15.14
N GLU A 395 10.19 8.46 14.26
CA GLU A 395 10.15 7.97 12.86
C GLU A 395 10.31 6.45 12.75
N GLY A 396 10.40 5.75 13.88
CA GLY A 396 10.60 4.31 13.96
C GLY A 396 12.00 3.85 13.57
N ALA A 397 12.99 4.75 13.56
CA ALA A 397 14.38 4.45 13.26
C ALA A 397 15.21 4.33 14.55
N LEU A 398 16.36 3.66 14.46
CA LEU A 398 17.31 3.58 15.58
C LEU A 398 18.30 4.75 15.51
N PRO A 399 18.59 5.42 16.65
CA PRO A 399 19.71 6.34 16.73
C PRO A 399 21.02 5.66 16.36
N GLU A 400 22.00 6.42 15.87
CA GLU A 400 23.34 5.91 15.53
C GLU A 400 24.06 5.28 16.74
N ASP A 401 23.85 5.84 17.93
CA ASP A 401 24.38 5.33 19.20
C ASP A 401 23.23 5.16 20.22
N PRO A 402 22.48 4.03 20.16
CA PRO A 402 21.38 3.77 21.07
C PRO A 402 21.82 3.71 22.54
N ALA A 403 23.01 3.16 22.80
CA ALA A 403 23.55 3.10 24.15
C ALA A 403 23.91 4.50 24.69
N GLY A 404 24.44 5.37 23.83
CA GLY A 404 24.69 6.77 24.15
C GLY A 404 23.43 7.55 24.43
N PHE A 405 22.37 7.32 23.65
CA PHE A 405 21.05 7.90 23.92
C PHE A 405 20.58 7.54 25.33
N VAL A 406 20.57 6.26 25.68
CA VAL A 406 20.17 5.79 27.02
C VAL A 406 21.04 6.40 28.12
N ARG A 407 22.38 6.47 27.93
CA ARG A 407 23.28 7.13 28.89
C ARG A 407 22.94 8.61 29.08
N ARG A 408 22.66 9.34 28.00
CA ARG A 408 22.28 10.77 28.06
C ARG A 408 20.97 10.96 28.82
N VAL A 409 19.95 10.15 28.53
CA VAL A 409 18.66 10.18 29.22
C VAL A 409 18.83 9.90 30.72
N ASN A 410 19.53 8.82 31.07
CA ASN A 410 19.78 8.47 32.47
C ASN A 410 20.53 9.57 33.22
N ALA A 411 21.54 10.19 32.59
CA ALA A 411 22.29 11.29 33.18
C ALA A 411 21.44 12.55 33.40
N LEU A 412 20.46 12.81 32.51
CA LEU A 412 19.53 13.92 32.66
C LEU A 412 18.56 13.68 33.83
N LEU A 413 17.97 12.48 33.91
CA LEU A 413 17.03 12.09 34.96
C LEU A 413 17.68 12.00 36.34
N ALA A 414 18.86 11.39 36.44
CA ALA A 414 19.57 11.22 37.71
C ALA A 414 20.00 12.56 38.34
N LYS A 415 20.16 13.61 37.53
CA LYS A 415 20.60 14.95 37.98
C LYS A 415 19.45 15.90 38.33
N GLU A 416 18.19 15.47 38.28
CA GLU A 416 17.02 16.28 38.72
C GLU A 416 16.72 16.19 40.22
N ARG A 417 17.52 15.45 41.01
CA ARG A 417 17.56 15.61 42.47
C ARG A 417 18.73 16.53 42.86
N ALA A 418 18.47 17.82 42.96
CA ALA A 418 19.18 18.78 43.82
C ALA A 418 18.34 20.04 43.97
#